data_AF-A0A521VVE9-F1
#
_entry.id   AF-A0A521VVE9-F1
#
_cell.length_a   1.000
_cell.length_b   1.000
_cell.length_c   1.000
_cell.angle_alpha   90.00
_cell.angle_beta   90.00
_cell.angle_gamma   90.00
#
_symmetry.space_group_name_H-M   'P 1'
#
loop_
_entity.id
_entity.type
_entity.pdbx_description
1 polymer ?
#
loop_
_entity_poly.entity_id
_entity_poly.type
_entity_poly.pdbx_seq_one_letter_code
_entity_poly.pdbx_strand_id
1 'polypeptide(L)'
;MLFDDKKRSRTAPKKPGENDYAFYDSTGRPEFQVYRNLLNSWMVDLPESERVETVARFQETDSLGYQAALAEMTIHAALVQQGYTVEVHPSCEHPTRKPDFLAKDKDGKPVAYVEVTIFGPAPNHG
;
A
#
# COMPACT_ATOMS: atom_id res chain seq x y z
N MET A 1 0.30 11.86 4.31
CA MET A 1 -0.80 10.92 4.61
C MET A 1 -1.45 10.54 3.29
N LEU A 2 -2.13 9.39 3.21
CA LEU A 2 -2.79 8.97 1.98
C LEU A 2 -4.13 9.68 1.78
N PHE A 3 -4.93 9.79 2.84
CA PHE A 3 -6.21 10.48 2.81
C PHE A 3 -6.20 11.67 3.75
N ASP A 4 -6.57 12.84 3.23
CA ASP A 4 -6.68 14.04 4.05
C ASP A 4 -7.84 13.95 5.05
N ASP A 5 -7.69 14.65 6.17
CA ASP A 5 -8.80 14.91 7.08
C ASP A 5 -9.72 15.98 6.47
N LYS A 6 -10.83 15.53 5.90
CA LYS A 6 -11.84 16.38 5.27
C LYS A 6 -13.23 15.78 5.41
N LYS A 7 -14.23 16.66 5.46
CA LYS A 7 -15.64 16.26 5.45
C LYS A 7 -15.99 15.64 4.10
N ARG A 8 -16.52 14.43 4.13
CA ARG A 8 -16.99 13.66 2.97
C ARG A 8 -18.49 13.40 3.14
N SER A 9 -19.27 13.55 2.07
CA SER A 9 -20.74 13.45 2.11
C SER A 9 -21.33 12.41 1.17
N ARG A 10 -20.52 11.84 0.27
CA ARG A 10 -21.01 10.87 -0.72
C ARG A 10 -21.42 9.57 -0.04
N THR A 11 -22.64 9.12 -0.27
CA THR A 11 -23.16 7.83 0.22
C THR A 11 -23.42 6.82 -0.90
N ALA A 12 -23.42 7.25 -2.16
CA ALA A 12 -23.61 6.37 -3.32
C ALA A 12 -22.51 5.29 -3.40
N PRO A 13 -22.83 4.08 -3.89
CA PRO A 13 -21.86 3.01 -4.08
C PRO A 13 -20.77 3.39 -5.10
N LYS A 14 -19.70 2.59 -5.12
CA LYS A 14 -18.64 2.70 -6.14
C LYS A 14 -19.24 2.43 -7.51
N LYS A 15 -18.92 3.26 -8.50
CA LYS A 15 -19.39 3.08 -9.88
C LYS A 15 -18.52 2.06 -10.62
N PRO A 16 -19.05 1.36 -11.64
CA PRO A 16 -18.22 0.59 -12.56
C PRO A 16 -17.12 1.46 -13.18
N GLY A 17 -15.88 0.97 -13.18
CA GLY A 17 -14.73 1.69 -13.73
C GLY A 17 -14.25 2.89 -12.89
N GLU A 18 -14.85 3.16 -11.74
CA GLU A 18 -14.37 4.19 -10.84
C GLU A 18 -13.05 3.76 -10.19
N ASN A 19 -12.11 4.69 -10.11
CA ASN A 19 -10.85 4.49 -9.43
C ASN A 19 -11.07 4.23 -7.92
N ASP A 20 -10.33 3.27 -7.36
CA ASP A 20 -10.43 2.89 -5.95
C ASP A 20 -10.12 4.06 -5.01
N TYR A 21 -9.01 4.76 -5.24
CA TYR A 21 -8.65 5.92 -4.42
C TYR A 21 -9.72 7.02 -4.49
N ALA A 22 -10.19 7.38 -5.69
CA ALA A 22 -11.25 8.38 -5.85
C ALA A 22 -12.54 8.00 -5.10
N PHE A 23 -12.90 6.71 -5.09
CA PHE A 23 -14.04 6.23 -4.32
C PHE A 23 -13.82 6.39 -2.81
N TYR A 24 -12.71 5.87 -2.28
CA TYR A 24 -12.42 5.91 -0.85
C TYR A 24 -12.14 7.32 -0.32
N ASP A 25 -11.61 8.21 -1.15
CA ASP A 25 -11.37 9.61 -0.83
C ASP A 25 -12.64 10.48 -0.93
N SER A 26 -13.70 10.01 -1.58
CA SER A 26 -14.97 10.77 -1.68
C SER A 26 -16.07 10.27 -0.75
N THR A 27 -16.07 8.98 -0.40
CA THR A 27 -17.13 8.35 0.39
C THR A 27 -17.18 8.85 1.84
N GLY A 28 -18.37 9.33 2.23
CA GLY A 28 -18.69 9.79 3.58
C GLY A 28 -19.23 8.71 4.50
N ARG A 29 -19.24 7.44 4.07
CA ARG A 29 -19.75 6.35 4.91
C ARG A 29 -18.79 6.05 6.09
N PRO A 30 -19.29 5.87 7.33
CA PRO A 30 -18.44 5.71 8.51
C PRO A 30 -17.48 4.52 8.46
N GLU A 31 -17.89 3.40 7.86
CA GLU A 31 -17.06 2.20 7.73
C GLU A 31 -15.75 2.46 6.98
N PHE A 32 -15.77 3.38 5.99
CA PHE A 32 -14.58 3.74 5.23
C PHE A 32 -13.71 4.77 5.96
N GLN A 33 -14.20 5.39 7.04
CA GLN A 33 -13.33 6.18 7.91
C GLN A 33 -12.32 5.28 8.62
N VAL A 34 -12.75 4.11 9.09
CA VAL A 34 -11.86 3.13 9.72
C VAL A 34 -10.79 2.67 8.74
N TYR A 35 -11.18 2.38 7.50
CA TYR A 35 -10.25 2.01 6.43
C TYR A 35 -9.20 3.11 6.14
N ARG A 36 -9.64 4.36 5.96
CA ARG A 36 -8.72 5.49 5.72
C ARG A 36 -7.76 5.72 6.90
N ASN A 37 -8.26 5.63 8.13
CA ASN A 37 -7.45 5.78 9.32
C ASN A 37 -6.39 4.67 9.42
N LEU A 38 -6.77 3.42 9.12
CA LEU A 38 -5.85 2.29 9.09
C LEU A 38 -4.73 2.52 8.09
N LEU A 39 -5.04 2.84 6.83
CA LEU A 39 -4.02 3.08 5.81
C LEU A 39 -3.13 4.28 6.15
N ASN A 40 -3.71 5.38 6.64
CA ASN A 40 -2.93 6.53 7.10
C ASN A 40 -1.99 6.18 8.26
N SER A 41 -2.40 5.26 9.16
CA SER A 41 -1.55 4.83 10.27
C SER A 41 -0.33 4.07 9.77
N TRP A 42 -0.47 3.21 8.75
CA TRP A 42 0.65 2.46 8.17
C TRP A 42 1.65 3.35 7.43
N MET A 43 1.18 4.49 6.87
CA MET A 43 2.07 5.45 6.21
C MET A 43 3.09 6.08 7.16
N VAL A 44 2.81 6.13 8.46
CA VAL A 44 3.69 6.77 9.46
C VAL A 44 5.03 6.05 9.57
N ASP A 45 5.03 4.73 9.38
CA ASP A 45 6.22 3.88 9.51
C ASP A 45 7.11 3.88 8.25
N LEU A 46 6.63 4.43 7.13
CA LEU A 46 7.42 4.57 5.91
C LEU A 46 8.39 5.77 5.97
N PRO A 47 9.60 5.63 5.40
CA PRO A 47 10.44 6.78 5.07
C PRO A 47 9.71 7.80 4.19
N GLU A 48 10.11 9.07 4.27
CA GLU A 48 9.40 10.16 3.57
C GLU A 48 9.36 9.96 2.04
N SER A 49 10.47 9.55 1.43
CA SER A 49 10.54 9.25 -0.02
C SER A 49 9.55 8.16 -0.41
N GLU A 50 9.58 7.05 0.32
CA GLU A 50 8.71 5.88 0.08
C GLU A 50 7.25 6.21 0.28
N ARG A 51 6.95 7.06 1.27
CA ARG A 51 5.59 7.53 1.52
C ARG A 51 5.05 8.34 0.34
N VAL A 52 5.86 9.23 -0.25
CA VAL A 52 5.45 10.03 -1.41
C VAL A 52 5.17 9.13 -2.62
N GLU A 53 6.07 8.19 -2.91
CA GLU A 53 5.91 7.24 -4.02
C GLU A 53 4.68 6.33 -3.82
N THR A 54 4.52 5.79 -2.62
CA THR A 54 3.36 4.94 -2.27
C THR A 54 2.05 5.72 -2.46
N VAL A 55 1.98 6.97 -1.99
CA VAL A 55 0.79 7.82 -2.20
C VAL A 55 0.51 8.04 -3.69
N ALA A 56 1.53 8.30 -4.50
CA ALA A 56 1.37 8.46 -5.95
C ALA A 56 0.79 7.19 -6.59
N ARG A 57 1.28 6.01 -6.21
CA ARG A 57 0.78 4.71 -6.71
C ARG A 57 -0.65 4.41 -6.30
N PHE A 58 -1.06 4.75 -5.07
CA PHE A 58 -2.46 4.67 -4.68
C PHE A 58 -3.36 5.59 -5.50
N GLN A 59 -2.85 6.75 -5.92
CA GLN A 59 -3.60 7.74 -6.69
C GLN A 59 -3.62 7.45 -8.20
N GLU A 60 -2.86 6.45 -8.68
CA GLU A 60 -2.90 6.03 -10.07
C GLU A 60 -4.31 5.64 -10.48
N THR A 61 -4.68 5.99 -11.72
CA THR A 61 -6.05 5.81 -12.21
C THR A 61 -6.41 4.36 -12.46
N ASP A 62 -5.43 3.49 -12.73
CA ASP A 62 -5.66 2.06 -12.94
C ASP A 62 -5.85 1.33 -11.60
N SER A 63 -6.78 0.37 -11.59
CA SER A 63 -7.06 -0.48 -10.44
C SER A 63 -5.85 -1.30 -9.99
N LEU A 64 -4.97 -1.72 -10.90
CA LEU A 64 -3.81 -2.53 -10.55
C LEU A 64 -2.81 -1.77 -9.67
N GLY A 65 -2.58 -0.47 -9.93
CA GLY A 65 -1.68 0.35 -9.11
C GLY A 65 -2.15 0.44 -7.66
N TYR A 66 -3.43 0.68 -7.45
CA TYR A 66 -4.05 0.69 -6.13
C TYR A 66 -3.91 -0.66 -5.41
N GLN A 67 -4.22 -1.76 -6.09
CA GLN A 67 -4.16 -3.10 -5.48
C GLN A 67 -2.72 -3.52 -5.18
N ALA A 68 -1.76 -3.17 -6.03
CA ALA A 68 -0.34 -3.46 -5.81
C ALA A 68 0.18 -2.69 -4.58
N ALA A 69 -0.08 -1.38 -4.53
CA ALA A 69 0.32 -0.55 -3.39
C ALA A 69 -0.35 -1.02 -2.08
N LEU A 70 -1.62 -1.42 -2.14
CA LEU A 70 -2.31 -1.98 -0.97
C LEU A 70 -1.72 -3.31 -0.52
N ALA A 71 -1.35 -4.20 -1.44
CA ALA A 71 -0.74 -5.48 -1.13
C ALA A 71 0.64 -5.28 -0.46
N GLU A 72 1.50 -4.46 -1.04
CA GLU A 72 2.81 -4.11 -0.48
C GLU A 72 2.67 -3.49 0.91
N MET A 73 1.75 -2.54 1.08
CA MET A 73 1.52 -1.90 2.37
C MET A 73 1.00 -2.85 3.43
N THR A 74 0.14 -3.79 3.05
CA THR A 74 -0.38 -4.81 3.98
C THR A 74 0.77 -5.69 4.48
N ILE A 75 1.67 -6.12 3.60
CA ILE A 75 2.83 -6.93 3.98
C ILE A 75 3.80 -6.14 4.85
N HIS A 76 4.14 -4.90 4.46
CA HIS A 76 4.97 -4.01 5.28
C HIS A 76 4.40 -3.85 6.68
N ALA A 77 3.11 -3.48 6.79
CA ALA A 77 2.45 -3.28 8.08
C ALA A 77 2.43 -4.57 8.92
N ALA A 78 2.21 -5.73 8.30
CA ALA A 78 2.25 -7.01 9.00
C ALA A 78 3.65 -7.34 9.55
N LEU A 79 4.72 -7.01 8.83
CA LEU A 79 6.10 -7.19 9.29
C LEU A 79 6.41 -6.26 10.47
N VAL A 80 6.08 -4.98 10.34
CA VAL A 80 6.27 -3.98 11.41
C VAL A 80 5.52 -4.38 12.68
N GLN A 81 4.25 -4.79 12.56
CA GLN A 81 3.42 -5.23 13.71
C GLN A 81 3.95 -6.50 14.39
N GLN A 82 4.69 -7.35 13.67
CA GLN A 82 5.38 -8.50 14.25
C GLN A 82 6.70 -8.14 14.93
N GLY A 83 7.10 -6.87 14.93
CA GLY A 83 8.30 -6.37 15.60
C GLY A 83 9.56 -6.38 14.73
N TYR A 84 9.44 -6.59 13.42
CA TYR A 84 10.57 -6.47 12.51
C TYR A 84 10.86 -5.01 12.19
N THR A 85 12.16 -4.68 12.04
CA THR A 85 12.56 -3.47 11.34
C THR A 85 12.56 -3.76 9.84
N VAL A 86 11.92 -2.92 9.04
CA VAL A 86 11.76 -3.15 7.60
C VAL A 86 12.53 -2.08 6.83
N GLU A 87 13.43 -2.51 5.95
CA GLU A 87 14.06 -1.66 4.94
C GLU A 87 13.29 -1.83 3.62
N VAL A 88 12.82 -0.71 3.08
CA VAL A 88 12.07 -0.66 1.81
C VAL A 88 13.06 -0.49 0.66
N HIS A 89 12.86 -1.25 -0.42
CA HIS A 89 13.72 -1.29 -1.61
C HIS A 89 15.22 -1.37 -1.27
N PRO A 90 15.64 -2.39 -0.49
CA PRO A 90 17.02 -2.52 -0.05
C PRO A 90 17.98 -2.64 -1.23
N SER A 91 19.18 -2.10 -1.05
CA SER A 91 20.26 -2.32 -2.02
C SER A 91 20.67 -3.80 -1.99
N CYS A 92 20.60 -4.48 -3.13
CA CYS A 92 21.01 -5.87 -3.26
C CYS A 92 22.18 -5.97 -4.23
N GLU A 93 23.21 -6.75 -3.88
CA GLU A 93 24.37 -6.99 -4.75
C GLU A 93 24.00 -7.77 -6.03
N HIS A 94 22.83 -8.41 -6.04
CA HIS A 94 22.35 -9.11 -7.22
C HIS A 94 21.83 -8.11 -8.28
N PRO A 95 22.35 -8.14 -9.52
CA PRO A 95 22.09 -7.09 -10.51
C PRO A 95 20.64 -7.00 -11.01
N THR A 96 19.84 -8.04 -10.80
CA THR A 96 18.49 -8.16 -11.37
C THR A 96 17.37 -8.36 -10.36
N ARG A 97 17.68 -8.59 -9.08
CA ARG A 97 16.65 -8.83 -8.05
C ARG A 97 16.60 -7.63 -7.12
N LYS A 98 15.46 -6.94 -7.13
CA LYS A 98 15.16 -5.82 -6.25
C LYS A 98 13.97 -6.21 -5.38
N PRO A 99 14.20 -6.87 -4.24
CA PRO A 99 13.11 -7.20 -3.35
C PRO A 99 12.42 -5.93 -2.86
N ASP A 100 11.12 -6.01 -2.58
CA ASP A 100 10.38 -4.88 -2.03
C ASP A 100 10.84 -4.55 -0.61
N PHE A 101 11.13 -5.58 0.20
CA PHE A 101 11.51 -5.40 1.59
C PHE A 101 12.67 -6.29 2.03
N LEU A 102 13.46 -5.78 2.97
CA LEU A 102 14.33 -6.57 3.84
C LEU A 102 13.85 -6.46 5.28
N ALA A 103 13.38 -7.58 5.83
CA ALA A 103 13.00 -7.69 7.24
C ALA A 103 14.23 -8.02 8.10
N LYS A 104 14.41 -7.25 9.18
CA LYS A 104 15.49 -7.41 10.16
C LYS A 104 14.92 -7.67 11.54
N ASP A 105 15.58 -8.53 12.29
CA ASP A 105 15.22 -8.77 13.70
C ASP A 105 15.55 -7.55 14.58
N LYS A 106 15.22 -7.64 15.86
CA LYS A 106 15.44 -6.59 16.86
C LYS A 106 16.91 -6.16 17.02
N ASP A 107 17.85 -7.03 16.62
CA ASP A 107 19.29 -6.77 16.72
C ASP A 107 19.85 -6.24 15.37
N GLY A 108 18.96 -5.97 14.40
CA GLY A 108 19.30 -5.42 13.09
C GLY A 108 19.80 -6.47 12.09
N LYS A 109 19.72 -7.76 12.41
CA LYS A 109 20.20 -8.82 11.53
C LYS A 109 19.17 -9.13 10.45
N PRO A 110 19.58 -9.26 9.17
CA PRO A 110 18.69 -9.70 8.10
C PRO A 110 18.05 -11.07 8.39
N VAL A 111 16.73 -11.15 8.30
CA VAL A 111 15.94 -12.38 8.50
C VAL A 111 15.40 -12.89 7.17
N ALA A 112 14.83 -12.00 6.35
CA ALA A 112 14.23 -12.36 5.07
C ALA A 112 14.24 -11.18 4.09
N TYR A 113 14.40 -11.50 2.80
CA TYR A 113 13.98 -10.63 1.71
C TYR A 113 12.58 -11.01 1.29
N VAL A 114 11.71 -10.01 1.08
CA VAL A 114 10.31 -10.19 0.76
C VAL A 114 9.99 -9.50 -0.56
N GLU A 115 9.35 -10.25 -1.46
CA GLU A 115 8.79 -9.77 -2.72
C GLU A 115 7.27 -9.87 -2.62
N VAL A 116 6.56 -8.83 -3.04
CA VAL A 116 5.11 -8.77 -3.09
C VAL A 116 4.69 -8.66 -4.54
N THR A 117 3.91 -9.64 -5.01
CA THR A 117 3.41 -9.63 -6.38
C THR A 117 1.91 -9.81 -6.38
N ILE A 118 1.22 -9.00 -7.17
CA ILE A 118 -0.17 -9.20 -7.52
C ILE A 118 -0.26 -9.71 -8.95
N PHE A 119 -1.22 -10.60 -9.20
CA PHE A 119 -1.52 -11.07 -10.55
C PHE A 119 -2.98 -10.72 -10.85
N GLY A 120 -3.21 -10.03 -11.97
CA GLY A 120 -4.56 -9.78 -12.47
C GLY A 120 -5.23 -11.09 -12.91
N PRO A 121 -6.57 -11.15 -12.96
CA PRO A 121 -7.25 -12.27 -13.60
C PRO A 121 -6.77 -12.40 -15.06
N ALA A 122 -6.66 -13.64 -15.56
CA ALA A 122 -6.31 -13.89 -16.96
C ALA A 122 -7.23 -13.06 -17.87
N PRO A 123 -6.72 -12.46 -18.97
CA PRO A 123 -7.57 -11.75 -19.90
C PRO A 123 -8.67 -12.70 -20.37
N ASN A 124 -9.92 -12.26 -20.31
CA ASN A 124 -11.02 -13.00 -20.91
C ASN A 124 -10.73 -13.11 -22.41
N HIS A 125 -10.36 -14.31 -22.87
CA HIS A 125 -10.45 -14.66 -24.27
C HIS A 125 -11.94 -14.71 -24.62
N GLY A 126 -12.47 -13.57 -25.08
CA GLY A 126 -13.79 -13.48 -25.69
C GLY A 126 -13.82 -14.11 -27.08
#